data_AF-A0A8H8RBJ1-F1
#
_entry.id   AF-A0A8H8RBJ1-F1
#
_cell.length_a   1.000
_cell.length_b   1.000
_cell.length_c   1.000
_cell.angle_alpha   90.00
_cell.angle_beta   90.00
_cell.angle_gamma   90.00
#
_symmetry.space_group_name_H-M   'P 1'
#
loop_
_entity.id
_entity.type
_entity.pdbx_description
1 polymer ?
#
loop_
_entity_poly.entity_id
_entity_poly.type
_entity_poly.pdbx_seq_one_letter_code
_entity_poly.pdbx_strand_id
1 'polypeptide(L)'
;MLTTTLTRSIRKRIISNLASKSPKTISPQFKLSQAPTIRTMASHKPNSGPPAHEMVYFPRMTTSLPSSSAEFRKVLFTGLYSQVVLMTIPVDGDIGDEVHTVDQALTFTSGEGLATINGKEQVVKAGDLVVVPAGTQHQFVNTGATPLILYTIYSPAEHNSTTIHHTKEEGDEEEENGKDEAPEWATKTKKQNKESGAVKESGKY
;
A
#
# COMPACT_ATOMS: atom_id res chain seq x y z
N MET A 1 25.50 -60.07 -29.04
CA MET A 1 26.93 -60.44 -29.08
C MET A 1 27.75 -59.21 -29.46
N LEU A 2 28.74 -58.87 -28.63
CA LEU A 2 29.99 -58.13 -28.88
C LEU A 2 29.95 -56.79 -29.67
N THR A 3 30.06 -55.65 -28.98
CA THR A 3 31.27 -54.85 -28.67
C THR A 3 31.72 -53.86 -29.76
N THR A 4 31.53 -52.57 -29.44
CA THR A 4 32.51 -51.47 -29.46
C THR A 4 33.44 -51.27 -30.66
N THR A 5 33.32 -50.11 -31.32
CA THR A 5 34.46 -49.48 -32.01
C THR A 5 34.45 -47.97 -31.78
N LEU A 6 35.40 -47.54 -30.96
CA LEU A 6 35.87 -46.16 -30.85
C LEU A 6 37.13 -46.09 -31.74
N THR A 7 37.29 -45.07 -32.60
CA THR A 7 38.46 -44.17 -32.63
C THR A 7 38.54 -43.36 -33.93
N ARG A 8 38.51 -42.03 -33.75
CA ARG A 8 39.42 -41.03 -34.31
C ARG A 8 40.09 -41.36 -35.65
N SER A 9 39.84 -40.54 -36.67
CA SER A 9 40.88 -39.71 -37.32
C SER A 9 40.38 -39.08 -38.63
N ILE A 10 39.60 -38.00 -38.55
CA ILE A 10 39.53 -37.02 -39.65
C ILE A 10 39.59 -35.63 -39.03
N ARG A 11 40.81 -35.25 -38.62
CA ARG A 11 41.17 -33.87 -38.31
C ARG A 11 42.21 -33.47 -39.36
N LYS A 12 41.77 -32.76 -40.40
CA LYS A 12 42.54 -31.77 -41.20
C LYS A 12 41.91 -31.61 -42.59
N ARG A 13 40.98 -30.67 -42.68
CA ARG A 13 40.76 -29.74 -43.81
C ARG A 13 39.31 -29.29 -43.74
N ILE A 14 39.09 -28.21 -43.02
CA ILE A 14 38.19 -27.07 -43.31
C ILE A 14 38.50 -26.10 -42.17
N ILE A 15 39.67 -25.47 -42.25
CA ILE A 15 39.97 -24.25 -41.50
C ILE A 15 40.58 -23.30 -42.52
N SER A 16 39.72 -22.58 -43.23
CA SER A 16 40.01 -21.26 -43.76
C SER A 16 38.68 -20.63 -44.14
N ASN A 17 38.41 -19.44 -43.60
CA ASN A 17 37.24 -18.58 -43.80
C ASN A 17 36.04 -18.81 -42.89
N LEU A 18 36.23 -18.62 -41.58
CA LEU A 18 35.25 -17.90 -40.76
C LEU A 18 36.01 -17.04 -39.74
N ALA A 19 36.57 -15.95 -40.24
CA ALA A 19 36.99 -14.84 -39.40
C ALA A 19 35.74 -14.03 -39.00
N SER A 20 35.62 -13.83 -37.69
CA SER A 20 34.92 -12.73 -37.02
C SER A 20 33.45 -12.47 -37.36
N LYS A 21 32.57 -12.93 -36.48
CA LYS A 21 31.49 -12.11 -35.88
C LYS A 21 31.02 -12.82 -34.61
N SER A 22 31.42 -12.30 -33.46
CA SER A 22 30.82 -12.67 -32.17
C SER A 22 29.36 -12.23 -32.14
N PRO A 23 28.44 -13.00 -31.53
CA PRO A 23 27.08 -12.54 -31.33
C PRO A 23 27.10 -11.38 -30.32
N LYS A 24 26.60 -10.21 -30.73
CA LYS A 24 26.38 -9.09 -29.80
C LYS A 24 25.27 -9.50 -28.83
N THR A 25 25.64 -9.88 -27.62
CA THR A 25 24.73 -9.90 -26.47
C THR A 25 24.27 -8.47 -26.20
N ILE A 26 23.05 -8.15 -26.61
CA ILE A 26 22.36 -6.93 -26.19
C ILE A 26 21.76 -7.25 -24.81
N SER A 27 22.55 -7.05 -23.76
CA SER A 27 21.99 -6.90 -22.41
C SER A 27 21.37 -5.51 -22.34
N PRO A 28 20.05 -5.36 -22.10
CA PRO A 28 19.52 -4.05 -21.77
C PRO A 28 20.13 -3.65 -20.43
N GLN A 29 21.04 -2.68 -20.45
CA GLN A 29 21.43 -1.95 -19.25
C GLN A 29 20.22 -1.15 -18.81
N PHE A 30 19.32 -1.78 -18.06
CA PHE A 30 18.49 -1.04 -17.12
C PHE A 30 19.46 -0.37 -16.16
N LYS A 31 19.75 0.91 -16.40
CA LYS A 31 20.23 1.77 -15.33
C LYS A 31 19.11 1.76 -14.30
N LEU A 32 19.28 0.98 -13.22
CA LEU A 32 18.56 1.26 -12.00
C LEU A 32 18.84 2.72 -11.70
N SER A 33 17.82 3.56 -11.85
CA SER A 33 17.80 4.86 -11.19
C SER A 33 18.25 4.62 -9.76
N GLN A 34 19.15 5.46 -9.25
CA GLN A 34 19.63 5.39 -7.87
C GLN A 34 18.41 5.13 -6.97
N ALA A 35 18.53 4.15 -6.08
CA ALA A 35 17.45 3.83 -5.14
C ALA A 35 16.98 5.15 -4.53
N PRO A 36 15.69 5.51 -4.66
CA PRO A 36 15.21 6.75 -4.09
C PRO A 36 15.63 6.77 -2.63
N THR A 37 16.23 7.87 -2.19
CA THR A 37 16.49 8.11 -0.76
C THR A 37 15.24 7.66 -0.03
N ILE A 38 15.37 6.67 0.87
CA ILE A 38 14.23 6.14 1.62
C ILE A 38 13.73 7.31 2.46
N ARG A 39 12.81 8.10 1.92
CA ARG A 39 11.96 8.97 2.71
C ARG A 39 11.24 8.02 3.64
N THR A 40 11.52 8.16 4.93
CA THR A 40 10.79 7.42 5.95
C THR A 40 9.31 7.70 5.76
N MET A 41 8.45 6.71 6.00
CA MET A 41 6.99 6.85 5.93
C MET A 41 6.50 8.08 6.73
N ALA A 42 7.19 8.38 7.84
CA ALA A 42 6.98 9.57 8.66
C ALA A 42 7.12 10.90 7.88
N SER A 43 8.00 10.97 6.87
CA SER A 43 8.22 12.17 6.03
C SER A 43 7.36 12.25 4.77
N HIS A 44 6.52 11.24 4.51
CA HIS A 44 5.60 11.28 3.37
C HIS A 44 4.57 12.39 3.59
N LYS A 45 4.34 13.21 2.56
CA LYS A 45 3.34 14.27 2.59
C LYS A 45 2.12 13.78 1.78
N PRO A 46 0.92 13.79 2.36
CA PRO A 46 -0.30 13.45 1.64
C PRO A 46 -0.48 14.35 0.40
N ASN A 47 -1.13 13.82 -0.65
CA ASN A 47 -1.51 14.62 -1.80
C ASN A 47 -2.71 15.51 -1.49
N SER A 48 -2.63 16.80 -1.82
CA SER A 48 -3.71 17.79 -1.59
C SER A 48 -4.67 17.94 -2.78
N GLY A 49 -4.51 17.13 -3.83
CA GLY A 49 -5.32 17.19 -5.05
C GLY A 49 -5.45 15.82 -5.69
N PRO A 50 -6.23 15.71 -6.79
CA PRO A 50 -6.43 14.46 -7.50
C PRO A 50 -5.10 13.81 -7.90
N PRO A 51 -5.03 12.47 -7.96
CA PRO A 51 -3.79 11.76 -8.24
C PRO A 51 -3.27 12.10 -9.64
N ALA A 52 -1.96 12.31 -9.74
CA ALA A 52 -1.28 12.65 -10.99
C ALA A 52 -1.12 11.45 -11.97
N HIS A 53 -1.75 10.31 -11.69
CA HIS A 53 -1.55 9.04 -12.41
C HIS A 53 -0.10 8.53 -12.42
N GLU A 54 0.67 8.86 -11.37
CA GLU A 54 2.03 8.39 -11.14
C GLU A 54 2.07 7.28 -10.08
N MET A 55 3.17 6.51 -10.06
CA MET A 55 3.39 5.50 -9.04
C MET A 55 3.61 6.15 -7.67
N VAL A 56 2.80 5.76 -6.69
CA VAL A 56 3.07 6.02 -5.28
C VAL A 56 3.58 4.73 -4.65
N TYR A 57 4.81 4.77 -4.13
CA TYR A 57 5.53 3.58 -3.68
C TYR A 57 5.89 3.66 -2.20
N PHE A 58 5.36 2.72 -1.42
CA PHE A 58 5.65 2.56 0.00
C PHE A 58 6.34 1.23 0.25
N PRO A 59 7.69 1.18 0.27
CA PRO A 59 8.41 -0.07 0.47
C PRO A 59 8.18 -0.61 1.88
N ARG A 60 8.04 -1.95 2.00
CA ARG A 60 8.09 -2.66 3.28
C ARG A 60 7.08 -2.13 4.31
N MET A 61 5.85 -1.83 3.89
CA MET A 61 4.76 -1.39 4.79
C MET A 61 4.55 -2.36 5.96
N THR A 62 4.79 -3.64 5.79
CA THR A 62 4.56 -4.65 6.85
C THR A 62 5.76 -4.88 7.78
N THR A 63 6.94 -4.34 7.45
CA THR A 63 8.20 -4.66 8.17
C THR A 63 9.09 -3.46 8.47
N SER A 64 8.79 -2.29 7.89
CA SER A 64 9.59 -1.07 8.05
C SER A 64 8.80 0.12 8.54
N LEU A 65 7.50 -0.04 8.77
CA LEU A 65 6.78 0.92 9.60
C LEU A 65 7.49 0.94 10.94
N PRO A 66 7.95 2.12 11.41
CA PRO A 66 8.55 2.19 12.71
C PRO A 66 7.53 1.66 13.71
N SER A 67 7.95 0.84 14.65
CA SER A 67 7.18 0.43 15.82
C SER A 67 6.81 1.63 16.74
N SER A 68 6.92 2.85 16.23
CA SER A 68 6.89 4.13 16.92
C SER A 68 6.44 5.26 15.98
N SER A 69 5.46 5.03 15.10
CA SER A 69 4.76 6.15 14.46
C SER A 69 4.02 6.91 15.56
N ALA A 70 4.25 8.23 15.67
CA ALA A 70 3.62 9.05 16.72
C ALA A 70 2.18 9.46 16.36
N GLU A 71 1.82 9.38 15.08
CA GLU A 71 0.53 9.83 14.59
C GLU A 71 -0.55 8.78 14.85
N PHE A 72 -1.62 9.19 15.54
CA PHE A 72 -2.84 8.39 15.68
C PHE A 72 -3.41 8.06 14.31
N ARG A 73 -3.52 9.06 13.43
CA ARG A 73 -4.01 8.90 12.06
C ARG A 73 -3.20 9.77 11.10
N LYS A 74 -2.77 9.20 9.98
CA LYS A 74 -2.07 9.93 8.93
C LYS A 74 -2.47 9.42 7.56
N VAL A 75 -3.08 10.27 6.75
CA VAL A 75 -3.33 9.95 5.34
C VAL A 75 -1.98 9.84 4.63
N LEU A 76 -1.76 8.71 3.96
CA LEU A 76 -0.57 8.50 3.12
C LEU A 76 -0.88 8.87 1.68
N PHE A 77 -2.03 8.46 1.17
CA PHE A 77 -2.40 8.73 -0.21
C PHE A 77 -3.91 8.68 -0.36
N THR A 78 -4.47 9.65 -1.06
CA THR A 78 -5.86 9.60 -1.51
C THR A 78 -5.85 9.40 -3.03
N GLY A 79 -6.62 8.42 -3.51
CA GLY A 79 -6.85 8.13 -4.92
C GLY A 79 -8.31 8.41 -5.30
N LEU A 80 -8.64 8.22 -6.57
CA LEU A 80 -10.01 8.49 -7.07
C LEU A 80 -11.08 7.54 -6.48
N TYR A 81 -10.66 6.40 -5.93
CA TYR A 81 -11.55 5.31 -5.48
C TYR A 81 -11.14 4.70 -4.14
N SER A 82 -10.02 5.13 -3.56
CA SER A 82 -9.51 4.55 -2.32
C SER A 82 -8.58 5.51 -1.60
N GLN A 83 -8.46 5.38 -0.29
CA GLN A 83 -7.54 6.15 0.54
C GLN A 83 -6.71 5.21 1.41
N VAL A 84 -5.40 5.44 1.46
CA VAL A 84 -4.45 4.71 2.30
C VAL A 84 -4.10 5.58 3.50
N VAL A 85 -4.31 5.05 4.71
CA VAL A 85 -4.09 5.75 5.97
C VAL A 85 -3.23 4.88 6.88
N LEU A 86 -2.27 5.50 7.56
CA LEU A 86 -1.48 4.88 8.62
C LEU A 86 -2.12 5.24 9.96
N MET A 87 -2.20 4.27 10.88
CA MET A 87 -2.69 4.51 12.23
C MET A 87 -1.79 3.88 13.29
N THR A 88 -1.69 4.55 14.44
CA THR A 88 -1.01 4.03 15.63
C THR A 88 -1.91 4.18 16.83
N ILE A 89 -2.28 3.05 17.41
CA ILE A 89 -3.14 3.02 18.59
C ILE A 89 -2.26 2.80 19.82
N PRO A 90 -2.24 3.73 20.78
CA PRO A 90 -1.44 3.57 21.99
C PRO A 90 -1.91 2.35 22.80
N VAL A 91 -1.10 1.91 23.75
CA VAL A 91 -1.49 0.85 24.69
C VAL A 91 -2.75 1.29 25.43
N ASP A 92 -3.71 0.37 25.59
CA ASP A 92 -5.04 0.61 26.17
C ASP A 92 -5.93 1.60 25.40
N GLY A 93 -5.50 2.07 24.22
CA GLY A 93 -6.28 2.95 23.35
C GLY A 93 -7.13 2.18 22.32
N ASP A 94 -7.98 2.91 21.61
CA ASP A 94 -8.83 2.40 20.55
C ASP A 94 -8.93 3.37 19.36
N ILE A 95 -9.51 2.90 18.25
CA ILE A 95 -9.80 3.74 17.07
C ILE A 95 -11.06 4.60 17.26
N GLY A 96 -12.07 4.08 17.95
CA GLY A 96 -13.45 4.56 17.94
C GLY A 96 -14.44 3.41 17.69
N ASP A 97 -15.70 3.62 18.07
CA ASP A 97 -16.83 2.75 17.70
C ASP A 97 -17.48 3.34 16.45
N GLU A 98 -17.17 2.74 15.29
CA GLU A 98 -17.38 3.37 13.99
C GLU A 98 -18.40 2.65 13.12
N VAL A 99 -19.12 3.43 12.32
CA VAL A 99 -19.94 2.96 11.18
C VAL A 99 -19.78 3.95 10.04
N HIS A 100 -19.15 3.52 8.94
CA HIS A 100 -19.02 4.32 7.72
C HIS A 100 -19.65 3.63 6.50
N THR A 101 -19.99 4.42 5.48
CA THR A 101 -20.66 3.94 4.26
C THR A 101 -19.69 3.41 3.19
N VAL A 102 -18.41 3.33 3.53
CA VAL A 102 -17.33 2.81 2.67
C VAL A 102 -16.88 1.43 3.14
N ASP A 103 -16.28 0.64 2.25
CA ASP A 103 -15.55 -0.56 2.67
C ASP A 103 -14.20 -0.16 3.25
N GLN A 104 -13.74 -0.88 4.27
CA GLN A 104 -12.44 -0.66 4.90
C GLN A 104 -11.65 -1.97 5.04
N ALA A 105 -10.37 -1.95 4.69
CA ALA A 105 -9.47 -3.08 4.87
C ALA A 105 -8.24 -2.67 5.69
N LEU A 106 -8.05 -3.29 6.85
CA LEU A 106 -7.02 -2.96 7.82
C LEU A 106 -5.97 -4.07 7.87
N THR A 107 -4.71 -3.72 7.62
CA THR A 107 -3.58 -4.64 7.75
C THR A 107 -2.75 -4.26 8.96
N PHE A 108 -2.62 -5.18 9.90
CA PHE A 108 -1.87 -4.99 11.14
C PHE A 108 -0.39 -5.32 10.92
N THR A 109 0.48 -4.47 11.46
CA THR A 109 1.93 -4.50 11.20
C THR A 109 2.77 -4.54 12.48
N SER A 110 2.18 -4.18 13.62
CA SER A 110 2.78 -4.29 14.96
C SER A 110 1.68 -4.40 16.01
N GLY A 111 2.01 -4.95 17.18
CA GLY A 111 1.12 -5.05 18.33
C GLY A 111 0.10 -6.18 18.25
N GLU A 112 -0.77 -6.20 19.25
CA GLU A 112 -1.90 -7.12 19.39
C GLU A 112 -3.12 -6.30 19.83
N GLY A 113 -4.28 -6.61 19.28
CA GLY A 113 -5.53 -5.93 19.61
C GLY A 113 -6.74 -6.85 19.51
N LEU A 114 -7.89 -6.31 19.90
CA LEU A 114 -9.19 -6.94 19.75
C LEU A 114 -10.00 -6.17 18.70
N ALA A 115 -10.37 -6.87 17.64
CA ALA A 115 -11.34 -6.38 16.65
C ALA A 115 -12.73 -6.87 17.03
N THR A 116 -13.69 -5.95 17.11
CA THR A 116 -15.11 -6.26 17.29
C THR A 116 -15.86 -5.78 16.06
N ILE A 117 -16.42 -6.70 15.27
CA ILE A 117 -17.15 -6.38 14.03
C ILE A 117 -18.53 -7.00 14.08
N ASN A 118 -19.57 -6.15 14.05
CA ASN A 118 -20.96 -6.58 14.18
C ASN A 118 -21.16 -7.53 15.37
N GLY A 119 -20.58 -7.16 16.51
CA GLY A 119 -20.61 -7.93 17.76
C GLY A 119 -19.77 -9.21 17.77
N LYS A 120 -18.97 -9.50 16.74
CA LYS A 120 -18.04 -10.64 16.73
C LYS A 120 -16.62 -10.19 17.04
N GLU A 121 -16.01 -10.85 18.01
CA GLU A 121 -14.66 -10.56 18.47
C GLU A 121 -13.61 -11.44 17.79
N GLN A 122 -12.44 -10.86 17.50
CA GLN A 122 -11.27 -11.54 16.95
C GLN A 122 -9.99 -10.86 17.44
N VAL A 123 -9.06 -11.63 18.02
CA VAL A 123 -7.71 -11.13 18.31
C VAL A 123 -6.96 -10.93 16.99
N VAL A 124 -6.36 -9.77 16.82
CA VAL A 124 -5.58 -9.37 15.64
C VAL A 124 -4.15 -9.01 16.04
N LYS A 125 -3.19 -9.33 15.17
CA LYS A 125 -1.77 -9.04 15.39
C LYS A 125 -1.04 -8.78 14.08
N ALA A 126 0.24 -8.43 14.18
CA ALA A 126 1.10 -8.21 13.02
C ALA A 126 1.01 -9.36 11.98
N GLY A 127 0.68 -9.01 10.74
CA GLY A 127 0.48 -9.94 9.63
C GLY A 127 -0.99 -10.24 9.30
N ASP A 128 -1.92 -9.90 10.20
CA ASP A 128 -3.34 -10.13 9.98
C ASP A 128 -3.99 -9.04 9.11
N LEU A 129 -5.05 -9.42 8.40
CA LEU A 129 -5.91 -8.55 7.60
C LEU A 129 -7.35 -8.70 8.09
N VAL A 130 -8.00 -7.56 8.32
CA VAL A 130 -9.43 -7.50 8.62
C VAL A 130 -10.12 -6.65 7.55
N VAL A 131 -11.28 -7.11 7.10
CA VAL A 131 -12.13 -6.38 6.14
C VAL A 131 -13.45 -6.07 6.81
N VAL A 132 -13.82 -4.80 6.81
CA VAL A 132 -15.07 -4.26 7.33
C VAL A 132 -15.92 -3.80 6.13
N PRO A 133 -17.03 -4.49 5.83
CA PRO A 133 -17.96 -4.06 4.80
C PRO A 133 -18.68 -2.76 5.18
N ALA A 134 -19.02 -1.94 4.18
CA ALA A 134 -19.80 -0.72 4.37
C ALA A 134 -21.06 -0.92 5.23
N GLY A 135 -21.31 0.01 6.14
CA GLY A 135 -22.44 0.00 7.06
C GLY A 135 -22.33 -1.00 8.22
N THR A 136 -21.15 -1.63 8.40
CA THR A 136 -20.92 -2.57 9.49
C THR A 136 -20.27 -1.84 10.66
N GLN A 137 -20.87 -1.95 11.85
CA GLN A 137 -20.25 -1.49 13.09
C GLN A 137 -18.93 -2.22 13.33
N HIS A 138 -17.91 -1.46 13.70
CA HIS A 138 -16.59 -2.00 14.01
C HIS A 138 -15.84 -1.17 15.04
N GLN A 139 -15.03 -1.85 15.85
CA GLN A 139 -14.12 -1.24 16.81
C GLN A 139 -12.82 -2.03 16.85
N PHE A 140 -11.70 -1.33 17.06
CA PHE A 140 -10.38 -1.92 17.26
C PHE A 140 -9.75 -1.34 18.51
N VAL A 141 -9.47 -2.20 19.50
CA VAL A 141 -8.86 -1.83 20.77
C VAL A 141 -7.48 -2.44 20.86
N ASN A 142 -6.48 -1.67 21.28
CA ASN A 142 -5.16 -2.20 21.60
C ASN A 142 -5.19 -2.89 22.97
N THR A 143 -5.04 -4.22 22.96
CA THR A 143 -5.03 -5.05 24.17
C THR A 143 -3.62 -5.57 24.50
N GLY A 144 -2.62 -5.18 23.72
CA GLY A 144 -1.24 -5.62 23.86
C GLY A 144 -0.37 -4.66 24.68
N ALA A 145 0.87 -5.07 24.95
CA ALA A 145 1.85 -4.28 25.70
C ALA A 145 2.64 -3.27 24.84
N THR A 146 2.33 -3.17 23.55
CA THR A 146 3.01 -2.29 22.59
C THR A 146 1.98 -1.60 21.69
N PRO A 147 2.30 -0.46 21.06
CA PRO A 147 1.41 0.17 20.11
C PRO A 147 0.93 -0.80 19.00
N LEU A 148 -0.37 -0.79 18.76
CA LEU A 148 -1.01 -1.47 17.64
C LEU A 148 -0.88 -0.57 16.42
N ILE A 149 -0.10 -1.01 15.42
CA ILE A 149 0.16 -0.22 14.21
C ILE A 149 -0.41 -0.94 13.03
N LEU A 150 -1.19 -0.22 12.23
CA LEU A 150 -1.82 -0.73 11.03
C LEU A 150 -1.79 0.32 9.93
N TYR A 151 -1.96 -0.13 8.70
CA TYR A 151 -2.47 0.73 7.65
C TYR A 151 -3.83 0.24 7.21
N THR A 152 -4.70 1.18 6.88
CA THR A 152 -6.05 0.91 6.40
C THR A 152 -6.25 1.47 5.00
N ILE A 153 -7.10 0.80 4.24
CA ILE A 153 -7.57 1.22 2.94
C ILE A 153 -9.08 1.42 3.02
N TYR A 154 -9.53 2.66 2.88
CA TYR A 154 -10.94 2.99 2.67
C TYR A 154 -11.26 2.95 1.17
N SER A 155 -12.45 2.51 0.79
CA SER A 155 -12.95 2.60 -0.58
C SER A 155 -14.45 2.93 -0.63
N PRO A 156 -14.85 4.15 -1.03
CA PRO A 156 -14.04 5.34 -1.37
C PRO A 156 -13.29 5.95 -0.17
N ALA A 157 -12.65 7.12 -0.35
CA ALA A 157 -11.96 7.81 0.73
C ALA A 157 -12.92 8.25 1.86
N GLU A 158 -12.42 8.25 3.10
CA GLU A 158 -13.19 8.67 4.28
C GLU A 158 -12.74 10.04 4.79
N HIS A 159 -11.43 10.23 4.93
CA HIS A 159 -10.83 11.40 5.57
C HIS A 159 -10.43 12.47 4.57
N ASN A 160 -10.19 13.70 5.05
CA ASN A 160 -9.58 14.76 4.26
C ASN A 160 -8.21 14.30 3.72
N SER A 161 -7.93 14.61 2.45
CA SER A 161 -6.72 14.12 1.78
C SER A 161 -5.39 14.53 2.43
N THR A 162 -5.39 15.55 3.29
CA THR A 162 -4.21 16.05 3.99
C THR A 162 -4.17 15.74 5.49
N THR A 163 -5.09 14.92 5.99
CA THR A 163 -5.24 14.62 7.42
C THR A 163 -4.00 14.04 8.06
N ILE A 164 -3.63 14.64 9.19
CA ILE A 164 -2.62 14.17 10.13
C ILE A 164 -3.15 14.52 11.52
N HIS A 165 -3.55 13.50 12.29
CA HIS A 165 -3.99 13.64 13.67
C HIS A 165 -2.93 13.03 14.58
N HIS A 166 -2.40 13.84 15.50
CA HIS A 166 -1.42 13.43 16.48
C HIS A 166 -2.07 12.57 17.57
N THR A 167 -3.31 12.86 17.94
CA THR A 167 -4.06 12.13 18.97
C THR A 167 -5.45 11.73 18.47
N LYS A 168 -6.11 10.83 19.22
CA LYS A 168 -7.49 10.45 18.94
C LYS A 168 -8.42 11.63 19.11
N GLU A 169 -8.24 12.41 20.17
CA GLU A 169 -9.07 13.56 20.51
C GLU A 169 -9.06 14.63 19.42
N GLU A 170 -7.89 14.88 18.81
CA GLU A 170 -7.78 15.76 17.64
C GLU A 170 -8.60 15.22 16.46
N GLY A 171 -8.52 13.91 16.22
CA GLY A 171 -9.28 13.28 15.15
C GLY A 171 -10.79 13.31 15.35
N ASP A 172 -11.24 12.97 16.56
CA ASP A 172 -12.65 13.03 16.94
C ASP A 172 -13.19 14.47 16.79
N GLU A 173 -12.43 15.48 17.25
CA GLU A 173 -12.83 16.89 17.13
C GLU A 173 -12.91 17.35 15.66
N GLU A 174 -11.95 16.97 14.82
CA GLU A 174 -11.97 17.37 13.40
C GLU A 174 -13.09 16.67 12.61
N GLU A 175 -13.42 15.42 12.93
CA GLU A 175 -14.56 14.71 12.36
C GLU A 175 -15.89 15.34 12.80
N GLU A 176 -16.09 15.58 14.11
CA GLU A 176 -17.32 16.20 14.64
C GLU A 176 -17.57 17.60 14.05
N ASN A 177 -16.50 18.36 13.79
CA ASN A 177 -16.59 19.69 13.20
C ASN A 177 -16.61 19.68 11.66
N GLY A 178 -16.61 18.52 11.01
CA GLY A 178 -16.64 18.37 9.56
C GLY A 178 -15.40 18.90 8.83
N LYS A 179 -14.25 18.91 9.51
CA LYS A 179 -12.95 19.30 8.94
C LYS A 179 -12.22 18.12 8.29
N ASP A 180 -12.47 16.91 8.77
CA ASP A 180 -11.85 15.67 8.27
C ASP A 180 -12.72 14.94 7.23
N GLU A 181 -13.22 15.67 6.23
CA GLU A 181 -14.12 15.14 5.19
C GLU A 181 -13.37 14.75 3.91
N ALA A 182 -13.72 13.60 3.34
CA ALA A 182 -13.20 13.16 2.05
C ALA A 182 -13.41 14.22 0.95
N PRO A 183 -12.38 14.51 0.13
CA PRO A 183 -12.53 15.49 -0.93
C PRO A 183 -13.44 14.96 -2.05
N GLU A 184 -14.22 15.85 -2.67
CA GLU A 184 -15.23 15.52 -3.69
C GLU A 184 -14.69 14.64 -4.84
N TRP A 185 -13.43 14.80 -5.22
CA TRP A 185 -12.84 14.01 -6.31
C TRP A 185 -12.62 12.54 -5.96
N ALA A 186 -12.52 12.20 -4.66
CA ALA A 186 -12.26 10.86 -4.16
C ALA A 186 -13.54 10.07 -3.84
N THR A 187 -14.71 10.71 -3.94
CA THR A 187 -16.03 10.09 -3.71
C THR A 187 -16.82 9.88 -5.01
N LYS A 188 -16.26 10.30 -6.15
CA LYS A 188 -16.88 10.13 -7.47
C LYS A 188 -16.96 8.67 -7.90
N THR A 189 -18.11 8.30 -8.46
CA THR A 189 -18.31 6.99 -9.06
C THR A 189 -17.39 6.74 -10.26
N LYS A 190 -17.19 5.47 -10.63
CA LYS A 190 -16.47 5.08 -11.85
C LYS A 190 -17.04 5.77 -13.10
N LYS A 191 -18.37 5.95 -13.17
CA LYS A 191 -19.02 6.62 -14.30
C LYS A 191 -18.63 8.10 -14.36
N GLN A 192 -18.78 8.83 -13.25
CA GLN A 192 -18.43 10.26 -13.18
C GLN A 192 -16.95 10.51 -13.50
N ASN A 193 -16.04 9.69 -12.97
CA ASN A 193 -14.61 9.82 -13.24
C ASN A 193 -14.24 9.50 -14.70
N LYS A 194 -14.97 8.60 -15.37
CA LYS A 194 -14.79 8.37 -16.81
C LYS A 194 -15.34 9.52 -17.64
N GLU A 195 -16.54 10.01 -17.33
CA GLU A 195 -17.20 11.09 -18.05
C GLU A 195 -16.45 12.42 -17.94
N SER A 196 -15.81 12.69 -16.79
CA SER A 196 -14.98 13.88 -16.59
C SER A 196 -13.60 13.79 -17.24
N GLY A 197 -13.20 12.61 -17.73
CA GLY A 197 -11.86 12.35 -18.25
C GLY A 197 -10.78 12.15 -17.17
N ALA A 198 -11.14 12.16 -15.88
CA ALA A 198 -10.23 11.83 -14.77
C ALA A 198 -9.77 10.37 -14.82
N VAL A 199 -10.56 9.47 -15.44
CA VAL A 199 -10.12 8.12 -15.79
C VAL A 199 -10.30 7.88 -17.28
N LYS A 200 -9.17 7.61 -17.95
CA LYS A 200 -9.08 7.22 -19.36
C LYS A 200 -8.83 5.73 -19.45
N GLU A 201 -9.72 4.99 -20.11
CA GLU A 201 -9.57 3.54 -20.32
C GLU A 201 -8.33 3.18 -21.15
N SER A 202 -7.81 4.13 -21.94
CA SER A 202 -6.55 3.96 -22.65
C SER A 202 -5.33 3.83 -21.73
N GLY A 203 -5.45 4.24 -20.46
CA GLY A 203 -4.36 4.28 -19.50
C GLY A 203 -3.31 5.35 -19.77
N LYS A 204 -3.52 6.25 -20.74
CA LYS A 204 -2.58 7.32 -21.12
C LYS A 204 -3.03 8.64 -20.53
N TYR A 205 -2.23 9.19 -19.62
CA TYR A 205 -2.51 10.44 -18.91
C TYR A 205 -1.54 11.54 -19.31
#